data_AF-A0A1Q5MN98-F1
#
_entry.id   AF-A0A1Q5MN98-F1
#
_cell.length_a   1.000
_cell.length_b   1.000
_cell.length_c   1.000
_cell.angle_alpha   90.00
_cell.angle_beta   90.00
_cell.angle_gamma   90.00
#
_symmetry.space_group_name_H-M   'P 1'
#
loop_
_entity.id
_entity.type
_entity.pdbx_description
1 polymer ?
#
loop_
_entity_poly.entity_id
_entity_poly.type
_entity_poly.pdbx_seq_one_letter_code
_entity_poly.pdbx_strand_id
1 'polypeptide(L)'
;MTQAAYNALPEQLVALVNEQLGGEAQARQLTPDLTFESLGMDSLALMELVVAAEERFGIVPSEEAMDLAPSATLAAAARAFADAR
;
A
#
# COMPACT_ATOMS: atom_id res chain seq x y z
N MET A 1 11.08 20.48 16.74
CA MET A 1 9.69 20.31 16.24
C MET A 1 9.70 19.16 15.25
N THR A 2 9.47 17.92 15.70
CA THR A 2 9.61 16.73 14.84
C THR A 2 8.42 15.80 15.06
N GLN A 3 7.28 16.19 14.51
CA GLN A 3 6.11 15.32 14.42
C GLN A 3 5.26 15.76 13.22
N ALA A 4 5.73 15.44 12.01
CA ALA A 4 4.93 15.58 10.78
C ALA A 4 5.15 14.45 9.76
N ALA A 5 6.05 13.49 10.03
CA ALA A 5 6.43 12.47 9.06
C ALA A 5 5.67 11.12 9.18
N TYR A 6 4.83 10.92 10.20
CA TYR A 6 4.23 9.61 10.49
C TYR A 6 2.81 9.38 9.91
N ASN A 7 2.28 10.31 9.11
CA ASN A 7 0.93 10.17 8.53
C ASN A 7 0.91 10.19 6.99
N ALA A 8 2.08 10.18 6.37
CA ALA A 8 2.19 10.10 4.91
C ALA A 8 2.41 8.64 4.52
N LEU A 9 1.60 8.14 3.60
CA LEU A 9 1.80 6.84 2.98
C LEU A 9 3.16 6.84 2.23
N PRO A 10 3.91 5.73 2.25
CA PRO A 10 5.16 5.62 1.50
C PRO A 10 4.93 5.93 0.02
N GLU A 11 5.83 6.70 -0.59
CA GLU A 11 5.71 7.07 -2.00
C GLU A 11 5.64 5.84 -2.91
N GLN A 12 6.39 4.77 -2.57
CA GLN A 12 6.36 3.51 -3.30
C GLN A 12 4.97 2.85 -3.25
N LEU A 13 4.35 2.81 -2.07
CA LEU A 13 3.01 2.25 -1.90
C LEU A 13 1.98 3.07 -2.70
N VAL A 14 2.05 4.40 -2.62
CA VAL A 14 1.18 5.30 -3.38
C VAL A 14 1.36 5.09 -4.88
N ALA A 15 2.58 4.92 -5.37
CA ALA A 15 2.85 4.64 -6.78
C ALA A 15 2.23 3.31 -7.23
N LEU A 16 2.41 2.23 -6.45
CA LEU A 16 1.84 0.92 -6.76
C LEU A 16 0.32 0.93 -6.75
N VAL A 17 -0.28 1.55 -5.73
CA VAL A 17 -1.73 1.71 -5.61
C VAL A 17 -2.29 2.50 -6.79
N ASN A 18 -1.62 3.57 -7.20
CA ASN A 18 -2.02 4.37 -8.35
C ASN A 18 -1.96 3.61 -9.67
N GLU A 19 -0.95 2.77 -9.87
CA GLU A 19 -0.84 1.98 -11.09
C GLU A 19 -1.94 0.92 -11.18
N GLN A 20 -2.20 0.21 -10.09
CA GLN A 20 -3.27 -0.78 -10.02
C GLN A 20 -4.66 -0.14 -10.24
N LEU A 21 -4.84 1.11 -9.81
CA LEU A 21 -6.08 1.86 -10.01
C LEU A 21 -6.10 2.68 -11.32
N GLY A 22 -5.11 2.50 -12.20
CA GLY A 22 -5.07 3.14 -13.52
C GLY A 22 -5.03 4.68 -13.48
N GLY A 23 -4.50 5.28 -12.40
CA GLY A 23 -4.42 6.73 -12.21
C GLY A 23 -5.64 7.38 -11.55
N GLU A 24 -6.74 6.65 -11.35
CA GLU A 24 -7.95 7.15 -10.65
C GLU A 24 -7.69 7.42 -9.16
N ALA A 25 -6.68 6.78 -8.57
CA ALA A 25 -6.29 7.01 -7.19
C ALA A 25 -5.56 8.33 -6.96
N GLN A 26 -5.03 8.99 -7.99
CA GLN A 26 -4.45 10.34 -7.83
C GLN A 26 -5.56 11.39 -7.64
N ALA A 27 -6.75 11.13 -8.19
CA ALA A 27 -7.93 11.96 -8.00
C ALA A 27 -8.62 11.70 -6.65
N ARG A 28 -8.47 10.49 -6.09
CA ARG A 28 -8.94 10.15 -4.75
C ARG A 28 -7.89 10.57 -3.72
N GLN A 29 -8.30 11.25 -2.66
CA GLN A 29 -7.40 11.51 -1.53
C GLN A 29 -7.11 10.17 -0.83
N LEU A 30 -5.96 9.57 -1.11
CA LEU A 30 -5.49 8.37 -0.43
C LEU A 30 -5.16 8.72 1.03
N THR A 31 -6.09 8.42 1.94
CA THR A 31 -5.87 8.59 3.38
C THR A 31 -5.40 7.29 4.02
N PRO A 32 -4.59 7.33 5.09
CA PRO A 32 -4.08 6.14 5.76
C PRO A 32 -5.19 5.21 6.28
N ASP A 33 -6.35 5.76 6.62
CA ASP A 33 -7.52 5.03 7.13
C ASP A 33 -8.35 4.33 6.04
N LEU A 34 -8.08 4.57 4.75
CA LEU A 34 -8.79 3.90 3.67
C LEU A 34 -8.38 2.42 3.61
N THR A 35 -9.36 1.56 3.38
CA THR A 35 -9.13 0.15 3.10
C THR A 35 -8.93 -0.09 1.61
N PHE A 36 -8.22 -1.17 1.28
CA PHE A 36 -8.02 -1.60 -0.10
C PHE A 36 -9.34 -1.95 -0.80
N GLU A 37 -10.26 -2.58 -0.08
CA GLU A 37 -11.63 -2.87 -0.56
C GLU A 37 -12.36 -1.58 -0.94
N SER A 38 -12.22 -0.49 -0.16
CA SER A 38 -12.82 0.80 -0.48
C SER A 38 -12.25 1.44 -1.75
N LEU A 39 -11.02 1.07 -2.12
CA LEU A 39 -10.38 1.49 -3.36
C LEU A 39 -10.77 0.60 -4.55
N GLY A 40 -11.49 -0.51 -4.32
CA GLY A 40 -11.77 -1.52 -5.34
C GLY A 40 -10.58 -2.45 -5.60
N MET A 41 -9.66 -2.58 -4.65
CA MET A 41 -8.59 -3.58 -4.72
C MET A 41 -9.06 -4.90 -4.08
N ASP A 42 -9.16 -5.90 -4.93
CA ASP A 42 -9.44 -7.28 -4.53
C ASP A 42 -8.16 -7.98 -4.04
N SER A 43 -8.29 -9.18 -3.47
CA SER A 43 -7.14 -9.98 -3.02
C SER A 43 -6.13 -10.27 -4.14
N LEU A 44 -6.58 -10.42 -5.39
CA LEU A 44 -5.70 -10.59 -6.55
C LEU A 44 -4.89 -9.33 -6.82
N ALA A 45 -5.52 -8.15 -6.79
CA ALA A 45 -4.84 -6.87 -6.99
C ALA A 45 -3.82 -6.60 -5.88
N LEU A 46 -4.09 -7.02 -4.65
CA LEU A 46 -3.14 -6.96 -3.54
C LEU A 46 -1.93 -7.87 -3.76
N MET A 47 -2.17 -9.09 -4.24
CA MET A 47 -1.09 -10.02 -4.56
C MET A 47 -0.20 -9.48 -5.69
N GLU A 48 -0.80 -8.89 -6.74
CA GLU A 48 -0.06 -8.20 -7.79
C GLU A 48 0.70 -6.98 -7.27
N LEU A 49 0.11 -6.22 -6.34
CA LEU A 49 0.76 -5.07 -5.71
C LEU A 49 2.00 -5.49 -4.91
N VAL A 50 1.93 -6.60 -4.17
CA VAL A 50 3.08 -7.17 -3.45
C VAL A 50 4.16 -7.63 -4.43
N VAL A 51 3.80 -8.37 -5.47
CA VAL A 51 4.75 -8.82 -6.50
C VAL A 51 5.42 -7.62 -7.19
N ALA A 52 4.65 -6.59 -7.55
CA ALA A 52 5.19 -5.37 -8.15
C ALA A 52 6.09 -4.60 -7.17
N ALA A 53 5.81 -4.63 -5.86
CA ALA A 53 6.68 -4.05 -4.84
C ALA A 53 8.04 -4.76 -4.76
N GLU A 54 8.01 -6.10 -4.77
CA GLU A 54 9.19 -6.95 -4.79
C GLU A 54 10.02 -6.73 -6.05
N GLU A 55 9.42 -6.80 -7.23
CA GLU A 55 10.14 -6.69 -8.50
C GLU A 55 10.70 -5.29 -8.76
N ARG A 56 9.98 -4.23 -8.37
CA ARG A 56 10.38 -2.85 -8.70
C ARG A 56 11.23 -2.20 -7.63
N PHE A 57 10.93 -2.47 -6.37
CA PHE A 57 11.57 -1.81 -5.24
C PHE A 57 12.40 -2.76 -4.38
N GLY A 58 12.37 -4.07 -4.65
CA GLY A 58 13.03 -5.06 -3.81
C GLY A 58 12.40 -5.20 -2.43
N ILE A 59 11.17 -4.71 -2.24
CA ILE A 59 10.49 -4.74 -0.95
C ILE A 59 9.79 -6.08 -0.84
N VAL A 60 10.28 -6.96 0.03
CA VAL A 60 9.63 -8.22 0.37
C VAL A 60 8.86 -8.03 1.67
N PRO A 61 7.52 -7.88 1.64
CA PRO A 61 6.74 -7.77 2.86
C PRO A 61 6.95 -9.02 3.73
N SER A 62 6.98 -8.83 5.05
CA SER A 62 7.02 -9.96 6.00
C SER A 62 5.84 -10.91 5.77
N GLU A 63 5.89 -12.17 6.20
CA GLU A 63 4.75 -13.11 6.02
C GLU A 63 3.43 -12.56 6.59
N GLU A 64 3.48 -11.84 7.71
CA GLU A 64 2.32 -11.16 8.30
C GLU A 64 1.79 -10.00 7.43
N ALA A 65 2.67 -9.41 6.62
CA ALA A 65 2.36 -8.39 5.63
C ALA A 65 1.94 -8.97 4.27
N MET A 66 2.34 -10.22 3.95
CA MET A 66 1.82 -10.93 2.79
C MET A 66 0.34 -11.31 2.98
N ASP A 67 -0.14 -11.39 4.22
CA ASP A 67 -1.55 -11.62 4.55
C ASP A 67 -2.41 -10.33 4.46
N LEU A 68 -2.03 -9.43 3.54
CA LEU A 68 -2.77 -8.21 3.24
C LEU A 68 -4.16 -8.57 2.72
N ALA A 69 -5.16 -8.36 3.57
CA ALA A 69 -6.56 -8.51 3.21
C ALA A 69 -7.12 -7.23 2.58
N PRO A 70 -8.16 -7.32 1.73
CA PRO A 70 -8.89 -6.14 1.23
C PRO A 70 -9.43 -5.25 2.35
N SER A 71 -9.74 -5.83 3.52
CA SER A 71 -10.18 -5.11 4.71
C SER A 71 -9.07 -4.35 5.43
N ALA A 72 -7.80 -4.58 5.09
CA ALA A 72 -6.67 -3.87 5.66
C ALA A 72 -6.61 -2.42 5.17
N THR A 73 -6.08 -1.54 6.02
CA THR A 73 -5.92 -0.11 5.70
C THR A 73 -4.60 0.16 4.99
N LEU A 74 -4.54 1.26 4.25
CA LEU A 74 -3.30 1.73 3.63
C LEU A 74 -2.21 1.99 4.68
N ALA A 75 -2.56 2.44 5.89
CA ALA A 75 -1.64 2.59 7.00
C ALA A 75 -1.02 1.25 7.44
N ALA A 76 -1.83 0.19 7.49
CA ALA A 76 -1.35 -1.15 7.86
C ALA A 76 -0.37 -1.67 6.80
N ALA A 77 -0.69 -1.53 5.52
CA ALA A 77 0.24 -1.85 4.43
C ALA A 77 1.51 -1.00 4.47
N ALA A 78 1.39 0.31 4.69
CA ALA A 78 2.55 1.20 4.80
C ALA A 78 3.53 0.74 5.89
N ARG A 79 3.00 0.30 7.04
CA ARG A 79 3.82 -0.23 8.12
C ARG A 79 4.48 -1.56 7.75
N ALA A 80 3.72 -2.45 7.14
CA ALA A 80 4.20 -3.70 6.58
C ALA A 80 5.37 -3.52 5.59
N PHE A 81 5.27 -2.51 4.73
CA PHE A 81 6.31 -2.15 3.76
C PHE A 81 7.50 -1.44 4.42
N ALA A 82 7.29 -0.69 5.50
CA ALA A 82 8.36 -0.03 6.24
C ALA A 82 9.19 -1.01 7.08
N ASP A 83 8.55 -2.07 7.58
CA ASP A 83 9.21 -3.16 8.33
C ASP A 83 9.85 -4.21 7.38
N ALA A 84 9.51 -4.17 6.08
CA ALA A 84 10.16 -4.96 5.04
C ALA A 84 11.59 -4.48 4.78
N ARG A 85 12.52 -5.42 4.55
CA ARG A 85 13.96 -5.17 4.59
C ARG A 85 14.64 -5.43 3.26
#